data_AF-A0A7J9XW38-F1
#
_entry.id   AF-A0A7J9XW38-F1
#
_cell.length_a   1.000
_cell.length_b   1.000
_cell.length_c   1.000
_cell.angle_alpha   90.00
_cell.angle_beta   90.00
_cell.angle_gamma   90.00
#
_symmetry.space_group_name_H-M   'P 1'
#
loop_
_entity.id
_entity.type
_entity.pdbx_description
1 polymer ?
#
loop_
_entity_poly.entity_id
_entity_poly.type
_entity_poly.pdbx_seq_one_letter_code
_entity_poly.pdbx_strand_id
1 'polypeptide(L)'
;DQLFYNTGISTYFWVVTNRKSPQRRGRVQLVDARDYWTKMRKSLGEKRKEISPQQIDEIVRLYGGFEENERVKIFPNEAFGFLRVTVERPLRLRWEVTADTLAAFDADKKIAKLEDGVREKLRAHIEGWAGAPINDRAEVERRVRAVMRDLGLKGKPLEQAIIGALAVRDPDAEPVTDRKGNAEPDPDLRDSENVPLPTARVTFEADPTERLRTVEYRTAANDYINNEVLPYVPDAWADHDKTKVGYEIPLTRHFYKYQPPRPLAEIDAEIKALEKDIQDLLTEVTE
;
A
#
# COMPACT_ATOMS: atom_id res chain seq x y z
N ASP A 1 -4.86 -25.97 5.28
CA ASP A 1 -5.16 -26.11 3.84
C ASP A 1 -5.95 -27.41 3.62
N GLN A 2 -6.83 -27.51 2.62
CA GLN A 2 -7.60 -28.74 2.25
C GLN A 2 -8.71 -29.21 3.22
N LEU A 3 -9.29 -28.29 3.99
CA LEU A 3 -10.48 -28.56 4.81
C LEU A 3 -11.80 -28.48 4.01
N PHE A 4 -11.79 -27.88 2.81
CA PHE A 4 -13.00 -27.64 2.00
C PHE A 4 -12.85 -28.23 0.59
N TYR A 5 -13.99 -28.56 -0.03
CA TYR A 5 -14.05 -29.31 -1.29
C TYR A 5 -13.49 -28.54 -2.51
N ASN A 6 -13.74 -27.23 -2.58
CA ASN A 6 -13.45 -26.37 -3.74
C ASN A 6 -12.27 -25.42 -3.55
N THR A 7 -11.52 -25.51 -2.44
CA THR A 7 -10.42 -24.57 -2.19
C THR A 7 -9.32 -25.15 -1.31
N GLY A 8 -8.08 -24.86 -1.72
CA GLY A 8 -6.87 -25.16 -0.96
C GLY A 8 -6.44 -24.03 -0.01
N ILE A 9 -7.09 -22.86 -0.04
CA ILE A 9 -6.67 -21.72 0.77
C ILE A 9 -6.91 -21.97 2.27
N SER A 10 -6.08 -21.38 3.11
CA SER A 10 -6.32 -21.34 4.56
C SER A 10 -7.63 -20.62 4.88
N THR A 11 -8.38 -21.17 5.83
CA THR A 11 -9.71 -20.65 6.23
C THR A 11 -9.65 -20.10 7.65
N TYR A 12 -10.38 -19.01 7.88
CA TYR A 12 -10.44 -18.33 9.17
C TYR A 12 -11.87 -18.35 9.71
N PHE A 13 -12.02 -18.54 11.02
CA PHE A 13 -13.29 -18.45 11.72
C PHE A 13 -13.31 -17.21 12.61
N TRP A 14 -14.29 -16.34 12.40
CA TRP A 14 -14.45 -15.11 13.17
C TRP A 14 -15.57 -15.26 14.19
N VAL A 15 -15.24 -15.12 15.46
CA VAL A 15 -16.22 -15.07 16.56
C VAL A 15 -16.32 -13.63 17.04
N VAL A 16 -17.42 -12.96 16.69
CA VAL A 16 -17.65 -11.54 16.98
C VAL A 16 -18.77 -11.41 18.00
N THR A 17 -18.53 -10.67 19.08
CA THR A 17 -19.55 -10.36 20.09
C THR A 17 -19.29 -8.99 20.72
N ASN A 18 -20.37 -8.24 20.92
CA ASN A 18 -20.39 -7.01 21.71
C ASN A 18 -20.61 -7.29 23.22
N ARG A 19 -20.89 -8.54 23.60
CA ARG A 19 -21.15 -8.99 24.97
C ARG A 19 -19.96 -9.76 25.54
N LYS A 20 -18.77 -9.11 25.55
CA LYS A 20 -17.54 -9.72 26.10
C LYS A 20 -17.55 -9.71 27.63
N SER A 21 -17.09 -10.82 28.22
CA SER A 21 -16.80 -10.89 29.67
C SER A 21 -15.73 -9.85 30.06
N PRO A 22 -15.68 -9.39 31.32
CA PRO A 22 -14.79 -8.31 31.73
C PRO A 22 -13.33 -8.49 31.28
N GLN A 23 -12.77 -9.69 31.43
CA GLN A 23 -11.39 -10.00 31.05
C GLN A 23 -11.12 -9.95 29.52
N ARG A 24 -12.15 -10.11 28.68
CA ARG A 24 -12.03 -10.16 27.21
C ARG A 24 -12.31 -8.80 26.55
N ARG A 25 -12.84 -7.82 27.28
CA ARG A 25 -13.15 -6.48 26.74
C ARG A 25 -11.89 -5.78 26.26
N GLY A 26 -11.96 -5.17 25.07
CA GLY A 26 -10.80 -4.51 24.43
C GLY A 26 -9.70 -5.46 23.95
N ARG A 27 -9.93 -6.78 23.97
CA ARG A 27 -8.96 -7.79 23.56
C ARG A 27 -9.45 -8.60 22.36
N VAL A 28 -8.51 -9.08 21.57
CA VAL A 28 -8.70 -10.07 20.51
C VAL A 28 -7.87 -11.30 20.88
N GLN A 29 -8.50 -12.46 20.85
CA GLN A 29 -7.82 -13.75 21.00
C GLN A 29 -7.67 -14.37 19.62
N LEU A 30 -6.44 -14.73 19.27
CA LEU A 30 -6.13 -15.51 18.09
C LEU A 30 -5.86 -16.95 18.53
N VAL A 31 -6.45 -17.91 17.84
CA VAL A 31 -6.24 -19.35 18.08
C VAL A 31 -5.74 -19.98 16.78
N ASP A 32 -4.51 -20.49 16.80
CA ASP A 32 -3.90 -21.17 15.67
C ASP A 32 -4.31 -22.65 15.65
N ALA A 33 -5.28 -22.97 14.81
CA ALA A 33 -5.76 -24.33 14.61
C ALA A 33 -5.21 -25.01 13.34
N ARG A 34 -4.14 -24.49 12.72
CA ARG A 34 -3.66 -24.98 11.40
C ARG A 34 -3.30 -26.47 11.38
N ASP A 35 -2.78 -26.99 12.50
CA ASP A 35 -2.36 -28.39 12.62
C ASP A 35 -3.46 -29.31 13.19
N TYR A 36 -4.65 -28.77 13.44
CA TYR A 36 -5.79 -29.54 13.94
C TYR A 36 -6.56 -30.16 12.80
N TRP A 37 -6.05 -31.29 12.32
CA TRP A 37 -6.74 -32.10 11.33
C TRP A 37 -6.35 -33.56 11.42
N THR A 38 -7.18 -34.43 10.87
CA THR A 38 -6.89 -35.82 10.56
C THR A 38 -7.08 -36.04 9.06
N LYS A 39 -6.32 -36.98 8.51
CA LYS A 39 -6.45 -37.34 7.09
C LYS A 39 -7.77 -38.07 6.89
N MET A 40 -8.57 -37.64 5.94
CA MET A 40 -9.81 -38.34 5.60
C MET A 40 -9.51 -39.68 4.93
N ARG A 41 -10.33 -40.70 5.23
CA ARG A 41 -10.22 -42.03 4.59
C ARG A 41 -10.47 -41.97 3.08
N LYS A 42 -11.43 -41.16 2.65
CA LYS A 42 -11.76 -40.93 1.24
C LYS A 42 -11.73 -39.43 0.98
N SER A 43 -10.86 -39.00 0.05
CA SER A 43 -10.82 -37.60 -0.37
C SER A 43 -12.10 -37.24 -1.15
N LEU A 44 -12.50 -35.98 -1.05
CA LEU A 44 -13.61 -35.42 -1.80
C LEU A 44 -13.08 -34.18 -2.53
N GLY A 45 -12.76 -34.30 -3.81
CA GLY A 45 -12.08 -33.22 -4.56
C GLY A 45 -10.79 -32.78 -3.87
N GLU A 46 -10.66 -31.49 -3.58
CA GLU A 46 -9.53 -30.92 -2.84
C GLU A 46 -9.62 -31.09 -1.31
N LYS A 47 -10.77 -31.54 -0.80
CA LYS A 47 -10.93 -31.84 0.63
C LYS A 47 -10.26 -33.18 0.95
N ARG A 48 -9.19 -33.11 1.75
CA ARG A 48 -8.43 -34.29 2.20
C ARG A 48 -8.31 -34.37 3.71
N LYS A 49 -8.73 -33.33 4.41
CA LYS A 49 -8.59 -33.16 5.85
C LYS A 49 -9.94 -32.91 6.51
N GLU A 50 -10.09 -33.42 7.72
CA GLU A 50 -11.22 -33.14 8.61
C GLU A 50 -10.70 -32.83 10.02
N ILE A 51 -11.54 -32.20 10.84
CA ILE A 51 -11.21 -31.92 12.24
C ILE A 51 -11.95 -32.96 13.08
N SER A 52 -11.22 -33.79 13.82
CA SER A 52 -11.83 -34.82 14.67
C SER A 52 -12.59 -34.20 15.86
N PRO A 53 -13.56 -34.91 16.47
CA PRO A 53 -14.25 -34.44 17.67
C PRO A 53 -13.30 -34.03 18.79
N GLN A 54 -12.24 -34.80 19.03
CA GLN A 54 -11.23 -34.50 20.05
C GLN A 54 -10.45 -33.21 19.74
N GLN A 55 -10.16 -32.96 18.45
CA GLN A 55 -9.53 -31.72 18.02
C GLN A 55 -10.48 -30.53 18.17
N ILE A 56 -11.78 -30.71 17.92
CA ILE A 56 -12.81 -29.68 18.16
C ILE A 56 -12.86 -29.35 19.65
N ASP A 57 -12.92 -30.34 20.54
CA ASP A 57 -12.92 -30.15 21.99
C ASP A 57 -11.70 -29.36 22.46
N GLU A 58 -10.53 -29.68 21.91
CA GLU A 58 -9.28 -28.97 22.23
C GLU A 58 -9.29 -27.52 21.72
N ILE A 59 -9.76 -27.26 20.49
CA ILE A 59 -9.91 -25.89 19.97
C ILE A 59 -10.86 -25.08 20.86
N VAL A 60 -11.98 -25.68 21.28
CA VAL A 60 -12.95 -25.05 22.17
C VAL A 60 -12.34 -24.77 23.54
N ARG A 61 -11.51 -25.69 24.07
CA ARG A 61 -10.78 -25.50 25.34
C ARG A 61 -9.78 -24.35 25.24
N LEU A 62 -8.99 -24.29 24.16
CA LEU A 62 -8.05 -23.20 23.89
C LEU A 62 -8.76 -21.85 23.79
N TYR A 63 -9.87 -21.80 23.05
CA TYR A 63 -10.70 -20.61 22.98
C TYR A 63 -11.24 -20.23 24.37
N GLY A 64 -11.84 -21.18 25.10
CA GLY A 64 -12.48 -20.95 26.39
C GLY A 64 -11.52 -20.47 27.48
N GLY A 65 -10.31 -21.05 27.55
CA GLY A 65 -9.31 -20.77 28.57
C GLY A 65 -8.84 -19.31 28.60
N PHE A 66 -8.72 -18.65 27.45
CA PHE A 66 -8.23 -17.26 27.35
C PHE A 66 -6.85 -17.04 27.98
N GLU A 67 -5.95 -18.00 27.80
CA GLU A 67 -4.58 -17.95 28.31
C GLU A 67 -3.59 -17.99 27.15
N GLU A 68 -2.57 -17.13 27.18
CA GLU A 68 -1.56 -17.09 26.13
C GLU A 68 -0.66 -18.34 26.17
N ASN A 69 -0.36 -18.86 24.99
CA ASN A 69 0.58 -19.97 24.80
C ASN A 69 1.12 -19.94 23.36
N GLU A 70 1.61 -21.07 22.87
CA GLU A 70 2.11 -21.17 21.49
C GLU A 70 1.02 -21.11 20.41
N ARG A 71 -0.19 -21.58 20.75
CA ARG A 71 -1.36 -21.65 19.87
C ARG A 71 -2.35 -20.52 20.11
N VAL A 72 -2.27 -19.85 21.26
CA VAL A 72 -3.17 -18.76 21.65
C VAL A 72 -2.36 -17.49 21.88
N LYS A 73 -2.72 -16.41 21.18
CA LYS A 73 -2.16 -15.06 21.40
C LYS A 73 -3.29 -14.09 21.74
N ILE A 74 -3.06 -13.19 22.69
CA ILE A 74 -4.08 -12.26 23.16
C ILE A 74 -3.55 -10.84 23.06
N PHE A 75 -4.16 -10.07 22.17
CA PHE A 75 -3.72 -8.70 21.88
C PHE A 75 -4.77 -7.68 22.33
N PRO A 76 -4.37 -6.46 22.70
CA PRO A 76 -5.30 -5.33 22.72
C PRO A 76 -5.81 -5.06 21.30
N ASN A 77 -7.01 -4.49 21.18
CA ASN A 77 -7.60 -4.16 19.88
C ASN A 77 -6.66 -3.27 19.04
N GLU A 78 -5.98 -2.33 19.69
CA GLU A 78 -5.09 -1.34 19.08
C GLU A 78 -3.85 -1.98 18.46
N ALA A 79 -3.43 -3.18 18.87
CA ALA A 79 -2.24 -3.85 18.34
C ALA A 79 -2.35 -4.19 16.84
N PHE A 80 -3.57 -4.24 16.31
CA PHE A 80 -3.83 -4.48 14.89
C PHE A 80 -4.13 -3.21 14.12
N GLY A 81 -4.25 -2.08 14.81
CA GLY A 81 -4.56 -0.82 14.19
C GLY A 81 -3.31 -0.12 13.69
N PHE A 82 -3.46 0.63 12.61
CA PHE A 82 -2.45 1.54 12.11
C PHE A 82 -3.09 2.81 11.55
N LEU A 83 -2.30 3.88 11.49
CA LEU A 83 -2.55 5.06 10.68
C LEU A 83 -1.98 4.78 9.30
N ARG A 84 -2.84 4.73 8.28
CA ARG A 84 -2.42 4.81 6.90
C ARG A 84 -2.18 6.27 6.56
N VAL A 85 -0.98 6.74 6.85
CA VAL A 85 -0.55 8.13 6.65
C VAL A 85 -0.33 8.34 5.16
N THR A 86 -0.99 9.33 4.58
CA THR A 86 -0.73 9.72 3.18
C THR A 86 0.52 10.58 3.16
N VAL A 87 1.53 10.16 2.40
CA VAL A 87 2.77 10.89 2.19
C VAL A 87 2.69 11.57 0.85
N GLU A 88 2.71 12.89 0.85
CA GLU A 88 2.73 13.71 -0.34
C GLU A 88 4.16 14.16 -0.64
N ARG A 89 4.44 14.34 -1.93
CA ARG A 89 5.69 14.88 -2.44
C ARG A 89 5.38 16.05 -3.37
N PRO A 90 6.28 17.03 -3.50
CA PRO A 90 6.00 18.20 -4.30
C PRO A 90 5.90 17.84 -5.78
N LEU A 91 4.91 18.42 -6.45
CA LEU A 91 4.79 18.44 -7.89
C LEU A 91 5.88 19.33 -8.46
N ARG A 92 6.74 18.75 -9.31
CA ARG A 92 7.83 19.46 -9.98
C ARG A 92 7.64 19.38 -11.48
N LEU A 93 7.43 20.55 -12.09
CA LEU A 93 7.08 20.67 -13.49
C LEU A 93 7.98 21.68 -14.17
N ARG A 94 8.32 21.37 -15.42
CA ARG A 94 8.72 22.35 -16.42
C ARG A 94 7.72 22.33 -17.57
N TRP A 95 7.62 23.41 -18.31
CA TRP A 95 6.76 23.50 -19.49
C TRP A 95 7.60 23.56 -20.75
N GLU A 96 7.40 22.60 -21.63
CA GLU A 96 8.22 22.45 -22.83
C GLU A 96 7.35 22.09 -24.03
N VAL A 97 7.82 22.48 -25.21
CA VAL A 97 7.21 22.10 -26.48
C VAL A 97 8.09 21.03 -27.11
N THR A 98 7.65 19.78 -27.00
CA THR A 98 8.26 18.60 -27.59
C THR A 98 7.24 17.89 -28.48
N ALA A 99 7.67 16.87 -29.22
CA ALA A 99 6.73 16.03 -29.97
C ALA A 99 5.65 15.41 -29.06
N ASP A 100 6.02 15.00 -27.85
CA ASP A 100 5.11 14.37 -26.89
C ASP A 100 4.12 15.38 -26.30
N THR A 101 4.57 16.59 -25.93
CA THR A 101 3.65 17.61 -25.39
C THR A 101 2.71 18.16 -26.45
N LEU A 102 3.14 18.24 -27.71
CA LEU A 102 2.26 18.57 -28.83
C LEU A 102 1.23 17.45 -29.10
N ALA A 103 1.63 16.18 -29.03
CA ALA A 103 0.69 15.06 -29.13
C ALA A 103 -0.34 15.07 -27.99
N ALA A 104 0.09 15.37 -26.75
CA ALA A 104 -0.81 15.52 -25.61
C ALA A 104 -1.76 16.72 -25.79
N PHE A 105 -1.27 17.82 -26.34
CA PHE A 105 -2.07 19.00 -26.68
C PHE A 105 -3.16 18.67 -27.70
N ASP A 106 -2.80 17.97 -28.78
CA ASP A 106 -3.74 17.58 -29.83
C ASP A 106 -4.79 16.56 -29.34
N ALA A 107 -4.42 15.71 -28.38
CA ALA A 107 -5.31 14.70 -27.80
C ALA A 107 -6.27 15.25 -26.71
N ASP A 108 -6.05 16.44 -26.17
CA ASP A 108 -6.89 16.98 -25.10
C ASP A 108 -8.31 17.27 -25.61
N LYS A 109 -9.32 16.77 -24.89
CA LYS A 109 -10.74 16.86 -25.30
C LYS A 109 -11.28 18.28 -25.38
N LYS A 110 -10.71 19.26 -24.66
CA LYS A 110 -11.16 20.66 -24.69
C LYS A 110 -10.54 21.39 -25.87
N ILE A 111 -9.28 21.10 -26.17
CA ILE A 111 -8.58 21.61 -27.36
C ILE A 111 -9.20 21.01 -28.63
N ALA A 112 -9.47 19.70 -28.63
CA ALA A 112 -10.08 18.98 -29.73
C ALA A 112 -11.54 19.38 -30.04
N LYS A 113 -12.18 20.20 -29.20
CA LYS A 113 -13.52 20.77 -29.43
C LYS A 113 -13.49 22.16 -30.07
N LEU A 114 -12.32 22.78 -30.20
CA LEU A 114 -12.17 24.06 -30.88
C LEU A 114 -12.41 23.88 -32.39
N GLU A 115 -12.91 24.92 -33.03
CA GLU A 115 -13.00 24.98 -34.49
C GLU A 115 -11.60 24.76 -35.10
N ASP A 116 -11.52 23.95 -36.16
CA ASP A 116 -10.25 23.52 -36.76
C ASP A 116 -9.33 24.71 -37.11
N GLY A 117 -9.88 25.77 -37.70
CA GLY A 117 -9.10 26.97 -38.04
C GLY A 117 -8.53 27.72 -36.83
N VAL A 118 -9.19 27.67 -35.67
CA VAL A 118 -8.70 28.26 -34.42
C VAL A 118 -7.68 27.35 -33.75
N ARG A 119 -7.91 26.04 -33.82
CA ARG A 119 -7.00 25.01 -33.30
C ARG A 119 -5.66 25.03 -34.01
N GLU A 120 -5.64 25.07 -35.34
CA GLU A 120 -4.40 25.15 -36.13
C GLU A 120 -3.59 26.41 -35.79
N LYS A 121 -4.27 27.56 -35.65
CA LYS A 121 -3.61 28.80 -35.22
C LYS A 121 -3.06 28.69 -33.81
N LEU A 122 -3.82 28.11 -32.87
CA LEU A 122 -3.36 27.90 -31.50
C LEU A 122 -2.13 26.98 -31.48
N ARG A 123 -2.19 25.85 -32.19
CA ARG A 123 -1.09 24.89 -32.31
C ARG A 123 0.17 25.56 -32.88
N ALA A 124 0.05 26.35 -33.94
CA ALA A 124 1.18 27.09 -34.52
C ALA A 124 1.82 28.10 -33.53
N HIS A 125 1.03 28.77 -32.69
CA HIS A 125 1.57 29.65 -31.64
C HIS A 125 2.36 28.86 -30.59
N ILE A 126 1.85 27.70 -30.18
CA ILE A 126 2.51 26.82 -29.22
C ILE A 126 3.80 26.24 -29.82
N GLU A 127 3.80 25.78 -31.07
CA GLU A 127 5.01 25.32 -31.77
C GLU A 127 6.09 26.39 -31.84
N GLY A 128 5.70 27.66 -31.98
CA GLY A 128 6.62 28.80 -31.93
C GLY A 128 7.34 28.99 -30.59
N TRP A 129 6.94 28.28 -29.53
CA TRP A 129 7.63 28.28 -28.24
C TRP A 129 8.66 27.14 -28.11
N ALA A 130 8.89 26.35 -29.17
CA ALA A 130 9.95 25.35 -29.19
C ALA A 130 11.31 25.95 -28.82
N GLY A 131 12.08 25.22 -28.03
CA GLY A 131 13.37 25.68 -27.50
C GLY A 131 13.50 25.36 -26.02
N ALA A 132 14.11 26.28 -25.26
CA ALA A 132 14.37 26.07 -23.84
C ALA A 132 13.06 25.93 -23.03
N PRO A 133 13.04 25.03 -22.03
CA PRO A 133 11.87 24.86 -21.17
C PRO A 133 11.59 26.11 -20.34
N ILE A 134 10.32 26.35 -20.08
CA ILE A 134 9.82 27.36 -19.15
C ILE A 134 9.74 26.70 -17.78
N ASN A 135 10.46 27.23 -16.79
CA ASN A 135 10.50 26.66 -15.43
C ASN A 135 9.62 27.43 -14.43
N ASP A 136 8.92 28.48 -14.87
CA ASP A 136 8.01 29.28 -14.04
C ASP A 136 6.57 29.11 -14.51
N ARG A 137 5.70 28.61 -13.61
CA ARG A 137 4.26 28.47 -13.86
C ARG A 137 3.60 29.81 -14.23
N ALA A 138 4.00 30.90 -13.58
CA ALA A 138 3.41 32.21 -13.84
C ALA A 138 3.76 32.70 -15.25
N GLU A 139 4.96 32.38 -15.74
CA GLU A 139 5.37 32.69 -17.10
C GLU A 139 4.55 31.93 -18.14
N VAL A 140 4.43 30.59 -18.03
CA VAL A 140 3.63 29.81 -19.00
C VAL A 140 2.16 30.24 -18.96
N GLU A 141 1.60 30.50 -17.77
CA GLU A 141 0.23 31.00 -17.64
C GLU A 141 0.03 32.35 -18.34
N ARG A 142 1.03 33.24 -18.29
CA ARG A 142 0.99 34.54 -18.96
C ARG A 142 1.06 34.37 -20.48
N ARG A 143 1.95 33.50 -20.98
CA ARG A 143 2.09 33.20 -22.42
C ARG A 143 0.82 32.57 -22.99
N VAL A 144 0.25 31.56 -22.31
CA VAL A 144 -1.01 30.92 -22.70
C VAL A 144 -2.16 31.92 -22.70
N ARG A 145 -2.28 32.74 -21.65
CA ARG A 145 -3.31 33.80 -21.61
C ARG A 145 -3.15 34.85 -22.71
N ALA A 146 -1.93 35.14 -23.15
CA ALA A 146 -1.70 36.05 -24.28
C ALA A 146 -2.23 35.45 -25.59
N VAL A 147 -1.81 34.23 -25.94
CA VAL A 147 -2.27 33.54 -27.15
C VAL A 147 -3.78 33.33 -27.15
N MET A 148 -4.36 32.96 -26.01
CA MET A 148 -5.81 32.84 -25.90
C MET A 148 -6.53 34.16 -26.18
N ARG A 149 -6.03 35.30 -25.68
CA ARG A 149 -6.62 36.62 -25.97
C ARG A 149 -6.52 36.96 -27.46
N ASP A 150 -5.36 36.72 -28.07
CA ASP A 150 -5.11 37.04 -29.48
C ASP A 150 -6.03 36.24 -30.41
N LEU A 151 -6.40 35.02 -30.01
CA LEU A 151 -7.33 34.15 -30.73
C LEU A 151 -8.79 34.28 -30.28
N GLY A 152 -9.11 35.20 -29.36
CA GLY A 152 -10.47 35.39 -28.84
C GLY A 152 -10.99 34.23 -27.96
N LEU A 153 -10.11 33.33 -27.53
CA LEU A 153 -10.42 32.19 -26.67
C LEU A 153 -10.58 32.61 -25.21
N LYS A 154 -11.53 31.99 -24.51
CA LYS A 154 -11.83 32.25 -23.09
C LYS A 154 -12.11 30.96 -22.34
N GLY A 155 -11.93 31.00 -21.02
CA GLY A 155 -12.32 29.95 -20.10
C GLY A 155 -11.13 29.28 -19.41
N LYS A 156 -11.16 29.30 -18.07
CA LYS A 156 -10.13 28.67 -17.22
C LYS A 156 -9.93 27.17 -17.54
N PRO A 157 -10.96 26.37 -17.86
CA PRO A 157 -10.77 24.96 -18.21
C PRO A 157 -9.90 24.73 -19.45
N LEU A 158 -10.04 25.59 -20.48
CA LEU A 158 -9.22 25.52 -21.69
C LEU A 158 -7.80 26.00 -21.41
N GLU A 159 -7.64 27.09 -20.66
CA GLU A 159 -6.33 27.58 -20.22
C GLU A 159 -5.53 26.48 -19.50
N GLN A 160 -6.15 25.79 -18.54
CA GLN A 160 -5.51 24.69 -17.81
C GLN A 160 -5.26 23.46 -18.67
N ALA A 161 -6.08 23.19 -19.69
CA ALA A 161 -5.83 22.11 -20.65
C ALA A 161 -4.55 22.38 -21.46
N ILE A 162 -4.37 23.62 -21.95
CA ILE A 162 -3.17 24.01 -22.70
C ILE A 162 -1.93 23.95 -21.80
N ILE A 163 -1.99 24.52 -20.59
CA ILE A 163 -0.86 24.48 -19.64
C ILE A 163 -0.52 23.05 -19.24
N GLY A 164 -1.53 22.22 -18.96
CA GLY A 164 -1.35 20.82 -18.57
C GLY A 164 -0.76 19.96 -19.68
N ALA A 165 -1.14 20.20 -20.95
CA ALA A 165 -0.57 19.49 -22.09
C ALA A 165 0.93 19.77 -22.29
N LEU A 166 1.38 20.97 -21.91
CA LEU A 166 2.78 21.38 -22.00
C LEU A 166 3.60 21.00 -20.76
N ALA A 167 2.96 20.53 -19.69
CA ALA A 167 3.61 20.23 -18.43
C ALA A 167 4.36 18.90 -18.53
N VAL A 168 5.66 18.94 -18.25
CA VAL A 168 6.54 17.78 -18.16
C VAL A 168 7.03 17.67 -16.72
N ARG A 169 6.88 16.48 -16.13
CA ARG A 169 7.45 16.20 -14.81
C ARG A 169 8.97 16.19 -14.87
N ASP A 170 9.58 16.91 -13.96
CA ASP A 170 11.02 17.02 -13.85
C ASP A 170 11.43 17.00 -12.38
N PRO A 171 12.09 15.92 -11.89
CA PRO A 171 12.56 15.82 -10.51
C PRO A 171 13.50 16.96 -10.08
N ASP A 172 14.19 17.60 -11.03
CA ASP A 172 15.16 18.66 -10.79
C ASP A 172 14.53 20.07 -10.86
N ALA A 173 13.28 20.19 -11.30
CA ALA A 173 12.56 21.46 -11.33
C ALA A 173 12.12 21.90 -9.93
N GLU A 174 11.97 23.21 -9.72
CA GLU A 174 11.45 23.77 -8.47
C GLU A 174 10.01 23.29 -8.18
N PRO A 175 9.59 23.19 -6.90
CA PRO A 175 8.23 22.81 -6.55
C PRO A 175 7.23 23.80 -7.13
N VAL A 176 6.17 23.28 -7.73
CA VAL A 176 5.00 24.08 -8.04
C VAL A 176 4.28 24.40 -6.74
N THR A 177 4.05 25.67 -6.47
CA THR A 177 3.35 26.12 -5.26
C THR A 177 1.98 26.70 -5.55
N ASP A 178 1.10 26.59 -4.56
CA ASP A 178 -0.15 27.33 -4.52
C ASP A 178 0.10 28.84 -4.29
N ARG A 179 -0.98 29.64 -4.25
CA ARG A 179 -0.90 31.10 -4.01
C ARG A 179 -0.39 31.49 -2.61
N LYS A 180 -0.33 30.54 -1.67
CA LYS A 180 0.15 30.73 -0.30
C LYS A 180 1.61 30.29 -0.16
N GLY A 181 2.23 29.75 -1.22
CA GLY A 181 3.58 29.23 -1.20
C GLY A 181 3.69 27.79 -0.71
N ASN A 182 2.58 27.07 -0.51
CA ASN A 182 2.64 25.65 -0.18
C ASN A 182 2.88 24.84 -1.45
N ALA A 183 3.77 23.85 -1.38
CA ALA A 183 3.97 22.92 -2.49
C ALA A 183 2.67 22.18 -2.83
N GLU A 184 2.36 22.09 -4.13
CA GLU A 184 1.26 21.25 -4.61
C GLU A 184 1.69 19.78 -4.60
N PRO A 185 0.82 18.83 -4.22
CA PRO A 185 1.16 17.42 -4.21
C PRO A 185 1.25 16.84 -5.63
N ASP A 186 2.22 15.97 -5.89
CA ASP A 186 2.26 15.13 -7.09
C ASP A 186 1.49 13.82 -6.86
N PRO A 187 0.33 13.61 -7.52
CA PRO A 187 -0.43 12.38 -7.36
C PRO A 187 0.31 11.11 -7.78
N ASP A 188 1.31 11.20 -8.67
CA ASP A 188 2.06 10.03 -9.15
C ASP A 188 3.18 9.62 -8.21
N LEU A 189 3.58 10.53 -7.31
CA LEU A 189 4.60 10.27 -6.27
C LEU A 189 3.98 10.15 -4.87
N ARG A 190 2.65 10.25 -4.76
CA ARG A 190 1.92 10.03 -3.52
C ARG A 190 2.07 8.58 -3.07
N ASP A 191 2.42 8.40 -1.81
CA ASP A 191 2.50 7.07 -1.18
C ASP A 191 1.69 7.03 0.11
N SER A 192 1.66 5.86 0.75
CA SER A 192 1.07 5.67 2.06
C SER A 192 1.93 4.81 2.96
N GLU A 193 2.16 5.29 4.18
CA GLU A 193 2.86 4.57 5.22
C GLU A 193 1.91 4.03 6.28
N ASN A 194 2.15 2.81 6.74
CA ASN A 194 1.36 2.18 7.80
C ASN A 194 2.07 2.36 9.15
N VAL A 195 1.66 3.38 9.90
CA VAL A 195 2.23 3.72 11.21
C VAL A 195 1.40 3.05 12.33
N PRO A 196 1.98 2.26 13.24
CA PRO A 196 1.24 1.65 14.33
C PRO A 196 0.45 2.68 15.15
N LEU A 197 -0.75 2.32 15.63
CA LEU A 197 -1.51 3.23 16.51
C LEU A 197 -0.73 3.54 17.80
N PRO A 198 -0.82 4.77 18.32
CA PRO A 198 -0.23 5.10 19.61
C PRO A 198 -0.88 4.26 20.72
N THR A 199 -0.10 3.92 21.74
CA THR A 199 -0.51 3.03 22.85
C THR A 199 -1.53 3.66 23.80
N ALA A 200 -1.84 4.96 23.63
CA ALA A 200 -2.84 5.66 24.41
C ALA A 200 -4.22 5.04 24.21
N ARG A 201 -4.93 4.77 25.32
CA ARG A 201 -6.30 4.26 25.27
C ARG A 201 -7.21 5.35 24.73
N VAL A 202 -7.78 5.11 23.56
CA VAL A 202 -8.84 5.95 22.98
C VAL A 202 -10.17 5.25 23.15
N THR A 203 -11.19 6.00 23.56
CA THR A 203 -12.56 5.52 23.50
C THR A 203 -12.89 5.21 22.04
N PHE A 204 -13.48 4.04 21.79
CA PHE A 204 -13.91 3.70 20.43
C PHE A 204 -15.03 4.65 20.00
N GLU A 205 -14.78 5.36 18.92
CA GLU A 205 -15.75 6.19 18.22
C GLU A 205 -15.88 5.65 16.79
N ALA A 206 -17.12 5.51 16.32
CA ALA A 206 -17.41 4.99 14.98
C ALA A 206 -16.85 5.89 13.88
N ASP A 207 -16.87 7.20 14.11
CA ASP A 207 -16.20 8.18 13.27
C ASP A 207 -14.81 8.48 13.86
N PRO A 208 -13.71 8.13 13.16
CA PRO A 208 -12.37 8.38 13.65
C PRO A 208 -11.89 9.82 13.42
N THR A 209 -12.69 10.71 12.82
CA THR A 209 -12.27 12.05 12.39
C THR A 209 -11.64 12.87 13.52
N GLU A 210 -12.30 12.95 14.68
CA GLU A 210 -11.77 13.71 15.81
C GLU A 210 -10.56 13.00 16.44
N ARG A 211 -10.54 11.67 16.43
CA ARG A 211 -9.38 10.89 16.88
C ARG A 211 -8.12 11.15 16.04
N LEU A 212 -8.26 11.26 14.72
CA LEU A 212 -7.15 11.60 13.82
C LEU A 212 -6.61 13.02 14.05
N ARG A 213 -7.38 13.90 14.71
CA ARG A 213 -6.98 15.27 15.04
C ARG A 213 -6.29 15.40 16.39
N THR A 214 -6.28 14.35 17.22
CA THR A 214 -5.63 14.42 18.52
C THR A 214 -4.11 14.52 18.40
N VAL A 215 -3.50 15.07 19.44
CA VAL A 215 -2.04 15.27 19.49
C VAL A 215 -1.32 13.94 19.39
N GLU A 216 -1.84 12.88 20.00
CA GLU A 216 -1.20 11.55 20.01
C GLU A 216 -1.12 10.96 18.60
N TYR A 217 -2.21 11.04 17.82
CA TYR A 217 -2.25 10.48 16.46
C TYR A 217 -1.38 11.30 15.50
N ARG A 218 -1.45 12.64 15.61
CA ARG A 218 -0.62 13.53 14.80
C ARG A 218 0.87 13.38 15.12
N THR A 219 1.22 13.26 16.40
CA THR A 219 2.61 13.05 16.84
C THR A 219 3.12 11.71 16.32
N ALA A 220 2.36 10.62 16.47
CA ALA A 220 2.75 9.31 15.94
C ALA A 220 3.01 9.34 14.43
N ALA A 221 2.13 9.99 13.65
CA ALA A 221 2.32 10.14 12.21
C ALA A 221 3.56 11.00 11.88
N ASN A 222 3.70 12.17 12.51
CA ASN A 222 4.79 13.10 12.22
C ASN A 222 6.16 12.56 12.63
N ASP A 223 6.25 11.92 13.80
CA ASP A 223 7.49 11.28 14.25
C ASP A 223 7.94 10.20 13.29
N TYR A 224 7.00 9.39 12.78
CA TYR A 224 7.32 8.38 11.77
C TYR A 224 7.83 9.02 10.48
N ILE A 225 7.13 10.04 9.96
CA ILE A 225 7.59 10.75 8.75
C ILE A 225 8.98 11.35 8.95
N ASN A 226 9.23 11.99 10.09
CA ASN A 226 10.52 12.61 10.38
C ASN A 226 11.67 11.59 10.47
N ASN A 227 11.43 10.41 11.04
CA ASN A 227 12.46 9.42 11.31
C ASN A 227 12.68 8.44 10.15
N GLU A 228 11.62 8.08 9.42
CA GLU A 228 11.65 7.00 8.42
C GLU A 228 11.49 7.50 6.98
N VAL A 229 10.88 8.66 6.75
CA VAL A 229 10.60 9.19 5.40
C VAL A 229 11.55 10.33 5.03
N LEU A 230 11.61 11.38 5.84
CA LEU A 230 12.41 12.58 5.53
C LEU A 230 13.91 12.33 5.33
N PRO A 231 14.57 11.32 5.94
CA PRO A 231 15.96 11.00 5.62
C PRO A 231 16.18 10.59 4.16
N TYR A 232 15.15 10.08 3.48
CA TYR A 232 15.22 9.62 2.10
C TYR A 232 14.50 10.56 1.13
N VAL A 233 13.44 11.24 1.59
CA VAL A 233 12.65 12.20 0.80
C VAL A 233 12.45 13.48 1.63
N PRO A 234 13.41 14.42 1.61
CA PRO A 234 13.44 15.55 2.55
C PRO A 234 12.31 16.57 2.40
N ASP A 235 11.66 16.60 1.25
CA ASP A 235 10.59 17.54 0.90
C ASP A 235 9.18 16.90 0.94
N ALA A 236 9.07 15.67 1.43
CA ALA A 236 7.78 15.02 1.66
C ALA A 236 7.06 15.60 2.89
N TRP A 237 5.74 15.41 2.94
CA TRP A 237 4.94 15.76 4.12
C TRP A 237 3.76 14.82 4.31
N ALA A 238 3.27 14.72 5.56
CA ALA A 238 2.04 14.00 5.86
C ALA A 238 0.81 14.83 5.47
N ASP A 239 -0.10 14.25 4.69
CA ASP A 239 -1.46 14.76 4.53
C ASP A 239 -2.37 14.12 5.60
N HIS A 240 -2.57 14.86 6.70
CA HIS A 240 -3.42 14.43 7.80
C HIS A 240 -4.91 14.33 7.44
N ASP A 241 -5.38 15.13 6.48
CA ASP A 241 -6.79 15.12 6.08
C ASP A 241 -7.12 13.88 5.22
N LYS A 242 -6.12 13.32 4.53
CA LYS A 242 -6.23 12.05 3.79
C LYS A 242 -5.82 10.82 4.60
N THR A 243 -5.23 11.00 5.78
CA THR A 243 -4.80 9.90 6.66
C THR A 243 -6.02 9.11 7.16
N LYS A 244 -5.91 7.78 7.20
CA LYS A 244 -7.01 6.88 7.60
C LYS A 244 -6.58 5.95 8.72
N VAL A 245 -7.53 5.52 9.54
CA VAL A 245 -7.32 4.41 10.48
C VAL A 245 -7.60 3.09 9.77
N GLY A 246 -6.62 2.19 9.76
CA GLY A 246 -6.73 0.83 9.23
C GLY A 246 -6.57 -0.20 10.35
N TYR A 247 -7.02 -1.42 10.08
CA TYR A 247 -6.76 -2.58 10.93
C TYR A 247 -6.33 -3.77 10.07
N GLU A 248 -5.29 -4.47 10.50
CA GLU A 248 -4.79 -5.69 9.85
C GLU A 248 -4.40 -6.72 10.91
N ILE A 249 -4.76 -7.99 10.66
CA ILE A 249 -4.38 -9.11 11.53
C ILE A 249 -3.47 -10.06 10.74
N PRO A 250 -2.13 -9.87 10.78
CA PRO A 250 -1.20 -10.73 10.07
C PRO A 250 -0.99 -12.05 10.85
N LEU A 251 -1.95 -12.96 10.74
CA LEU A 251 -1.97 -14.24 11.48
C LEU A 251 -0.67 -15.04 11.32
N THR A 252 -0.13 -15.10 10.10
CA THR A 252 1.13 -15.80 9.81
C THR A 252 2.31 -15.21 10.59
N ARG A 253 2.36 -13.87 10.74
CA ARG A 253 3.42 -13.18 11.51
C ARG A 253 3.33 -13.50 13.00
N HIS A 254 2.13 -13.54 13.58
CA HIS A 254 1.96 -13.76 15.02
C HIS A 254 2.23 -15.21 15.47
N PHE A 255 2.05 -16.18 14.57
CA PHE A 255 2.33 -17.59 14.82
C PHE A 255 3.54 -18.11 14.04
N TYR A 256 4.38 -17.20 13.52
CA TYR A 256 5.63 -17.60 12.89
C TYR A 256 6.59 -18.13 13.95
N LYS A 257 7.08 -19.33 13.73
CA LYS A 257 8.20 -19.90 14.49
C LYS A 257 9.39 -19.93 13.55
N TYR A 258 10.45 -19.20 13.92
CA TYR A 258 11.69 -19.24 13.15
C TYR A 258 12.23 -20.67 13.13
N GLN A 259 12.41 -21.20 11.93
CA GLN A 259 13.09 -22.48 11.72
C GLN A 259 14.50 -22.13 11.21
N PRO A 260 15.55 -22.32 12.04
CA PRO A 260 16.90 -22.12 11.56
C PRO A 260 17.18 -23.06 10.39
N PRO A 261 18.00 -22.64 9.42
CA PRO A 261 18.48 -23.56 8.41
C PRO A 261 19.22 -24.73 9.08
N ARG A 262 19.14 -25.90 8.46
CA ARG A 262 19.87 -27.07 8.94
C ARG A 262 21.38 -26.78 8.98
N PRO A 263 22.11 -27.24 10.00
CA PRO A 263 23.57 -27.07 10.07
C PRO A 263 24.25 -27.65 8.83
N LEU A 264 25.25 -26.95 8.29
CA LEU A 264 26.00 -27.41 7.11
C LEU A 264 26.61 -28.80 7.31
N ALA A 265 27.11 -29.11 8.50
CA ALA A 265 27.69 -30.41 8.81
C ALA A 265 26.69 -31.58 8.66
N GLU A 266 25.40 -31.36 8.96
CA GLU A 266 24.35 -32.36 8.75
C GLU A 266 24.03 -32.52 7.27
N ILE A 267 24.03 -31.41 6.52
CA ILE A 267 23.83 -31.43 5.07
C ILE A 267 24.98 -32.20 4.40
N ASP A 268 26.23 -31.91 4.78
CA ASP A 268 27.42 -32.59 4.25
C ASP A 268 27.41 -34.09 4.57
N ALA A 269 26.99 -34.47 5.78
CA ALA A 269 26.89 -35.88 6.17
C ALA A 269 25.82 -36.63 5.37
N GLU A 270 24.65 -36.01 5.14
CA GLU A 270 23.60 -36.58 4.30
C GLU A 270 24.00 -36.68 2.83
N ILE A 271 24.68 -35.66 2.29
CA ILE A 271 25.19 -35.72 0.91
C ILE A 271 26.16 -36.89 0.76
N LYS A 272 27.10 -37.07 1.69
CA LYS A 272 28.03 -38.21 1.68
C LYS A 272 27.32 -39.56 1.81
N ALA A 273 26.28 -39.64 2.64
CA ALA A 273 25.47 -40.85 2.77
C ALA A 273 24.74 -41.17 1.46
N LEU A 274 24.08 -40.19 0.85
CA LEU A 274 23.43 -40.33 -0.45
C LEU A 274 24.41 -40.68 -1.56
N GLU A 275 25.60 -40.07 -1.59
CA GLU A 275 26.66 -40.41 -2.55
C GLU A 275 27.07 -41.88 -2.42
N LYS A 276 27.22 -42.38 -1.18
CA LYS A 276 27.53 -43.78 -0.92
C LYS A 276 26.39 -44.70 -1.39
N ASP A 277 25.14 -44.39 -1.02
CA ASP A 277 23.98 -45.18 -1.43
C ASP A 277 23.84 -45.25 -2.97
N ILE A 278 24.13 -44.15 -3.67
CA ILE A 278 24.17 -44.10 -5.14
C ILE A 278 25.30 -44.98 -5.71
N GLN A 279 26.49 -44.94 -5.12
CA GLN A 279 27.63 -45.77 -5.55
C GLN A 279 27.34 -47.27 -5.35
N ASP A 280 26.73 -47.64 -4.23
CA ASP A 280 26.36 -49.02 -3.92
C ASP A 280 25.30 -49.51 -4.94
N LEU A 281 24.26 -48.72 -5.22
CA LEU A 281 23.25 -49.02 -6.25
C LEU A 281 23.83 -49.15 -7.67
N LEU A 282 24.76 -48.28 -8.05
CA LEU A 282 25.41 -48.36 -9.36
C LEU A 282 26.25 -49.63 -9.51
N THR A 283 26.93 -50.04 -8.43
CA THR A 283 27.74 -51.26 -8.40
C THR A 283 26.87 -52.50 -8.58
N GLU A 284 25.72 -52.58 -7.88
CA GLU A 284 24.75 -53.67 -8.02
C GLU A 284 24.15 -53.78 -9.45
N VAL A 285 24.08 -52.69 -10.21
CA VAL A 285 23.56 -52.70 -11.60
C VAL A 285 24.63 -53.06 -12.63
N THR A 286 25.91 -52.93 -12.28
CA THR A 286 27.04 -53.26 -13.16
C THR A 286 27.59 -54.68 -12.99
N GLU A 287 27.08 -55.45 -12.01
CA GLU A 287 27.26 -56.91 -11.90
C GLU A 287 26.14 -57.68 -12.63
#